data_AF-A0A507BC17-F1
#
_entry.id   AF-A0A507BC17-F1
#
_cell.length_a   1.000
_cell.length_b   1.000
_cell.length_c   1.000
_cell.angle_alpha   90.00
_cell.angle_beta   90.00
_cell.angle_gamma   90.00
#
_symmetry.space_group_name_H-M   'P 1'
#
loop_
_entity.id
_entity.type
_entity.pdbx_description
1 polymer ?
#
loop_
_entity_poly.entity_id
_entity_poly.type
_entity_poly.pdbx_seq_one_letter_code
_entity_poly.pdbx_strand_id
1 'polypeptide(L)'
;PPKSSSSASEARLRLQVPGVGNVQKTFAAEATLFEVAQSIESEHGVTVAKLEMTFPRKVFEGAMDFGKTLREAGLVPSAVLRVL
;
A
#
# COMPACT_ATOMS: atom_id res chain seq x y z
N PRO A 1 -25.09 8.31 1.36
CA PRO A 1 -25.50 7.01 0.78
C PRO A 1 -24.52 5.87 1.15
N PRO A 2 -24.88 4.95 2.06
CA PRO A 2 -23.98 3.90 2.54
C PRO A 2 -24.36 2.53 1.95
N LYS A 3 -23.56 2.01 1.01
CA LYS A 3 -23.57 0.62 0.48
C LYS A 3 -22.11 0.36 0.05
N SER A 4 -21.39 -0.69 0.46
CA SER A 4 -21.82 -2.07 0.56
C SER A 4 -20.88 -2.87 1.49
N SER A 5 -21.48 -3.80 2.24
CA SER A 5 -21.02 -5.18 2.42
C SER A 5 -19.52 -5.46 2.61
N SER A 6 -19.18 -5.82 3.84
CA SER A 6 -17.99 -6.55 4.27
C SER A 6 -17.65 -7.77 3.40
N SER A 7 -16.91 -7.58 2.32
CA SER A 7 -16.08 -8.61 1.70
C SER A 7 -14.68 -8.03 1.59
N ALA A 8 -13.69 -8.80 2.02
CA ALA A 8 -12.28 -8.40 2.09
C ALA A 8 -11.63 -8.23 0.69
N SER A 9 -12.29 -7.48 -0.20
CA SER A 9 -11.86 -7.17 -1.56
C SER A 9 -11.21 -5.80 -1.68
N GLU A 10 -11.22 -5.00 -0.61
CA GLU A 10 -10.58 -3.68 -0.55
C GLU A 10 -9.65 -3.63 0.66
N ALA A 11 -8.52 -2.93 0.49
CA ALA A 11 -7.49 -2.73 1.49
C ALA A 11 -7.26 -1.23 1.72
N ARG A 12 -7.37 -0.80 2.97
CA ARG A 12 -7.06 0.57 3.37
C ARG A 12 -5.59 0.67 3.75
N LEU A 13 -4.79 1.28 2.89
CA LEU A 13 -3.36 1.46 3.09
C LEU A 13 -3.08 2.87 3.61
N ARG A 14 -2.36 2.94 4.72
CA ARG A 14 -1.77 4.17 5.24
C ARG A 14 -0.29 4.18 4.90
N LEU A 15 0.11 5.16 4.11
CA LEU A 15 1.42 5.31 3.51
C LEU A 15 2.12 6.47 4.22
N GLN A 16 3.23 6.20 4.91
CA GLN A 16 4.07 7.24 5.49
C GLN A 16 5.12 7.63 4.47
N VAL A 17 4.92 8.76 3.80
CA VAL A 17 5.82 9.30 2.79
C VAL A 17 6.75 10.32 3.45
N PRO A 18 8.08 10.13 3.38
CA PRO A 18 9.02 11.10 3.91
C PRO A 18 8.90 12.43 3.16
N GLY A 19 8.85 13.54 3.88
CA GLY A 19 8.68 14.88 3.31
C GLY A 19 7.24 15.32 3.06
N VAL A 20 6.30 14.40 2.81
CA VAL A 20 4.87 14.72 2.60
C VAL A 20 4.04 14.47 3.87
N GLY A 21 4.33 13.40 4.61
CA GLY A 21 3.60 13.00 5.81
C GLY A 21 2.86 11.68 5.62
N ASN A 22 1.69 11.54 6.23
CA ASN A 22 0.90 10.32 6.16
C ASN A 22 -0.25 10.47 5.17
N VAL A 23 -0.25 9.61 4.17
CA VAL A 23 -1.24 9.52 3.11
C VAL A 23 -2.09 8.30 3.37
N GLN A 24 -3.40 8.38 3.20
CA GLN A 24 -4.26 7.23 3.40
C GLN A 24 -5.12 7.02 2.16
N LYS A 25 -4.99 5.84 1.56
CA LYS A 25 -5.73 5.45 0.37
C LYS A 25 -6.36 4.08 0.52
N THR A 26 -7.39 3.83 -0.28
CA THR A 26 -8.04 2.54 -0.38
C THR A 26 -7.73 1.97 -1.75
N PHE A 27 -7.27 0.73 -1.79
CA PHE A 27 -6.93 -0.02 -2.99
C PHE A 27 -7.69 -1.33 -3.02
N ALA A 28 -7.79 -1.98 -4.18
CA ALA A 28 -8.37 -3.32 -4.28
C ALA A 28 -7.42 -4.36 -3.65
N ALA A 29 -7.95 -5.43 -3.06
CA ALA A 29 -7.16 -6.51 -2.44
C ALA A 29 -6.30 -7.26 -3.47
N GLU A 30 -6.74 -7.29 -4.72
CA GLU A 30 -6.02 -7.83 -5.88
C GLU A 30 -5.03 -6.83 -6.49
N ALA A 31 -5.03 -5.56 -6.04
CA ALA A 31 -4.05 -4.59 -6.51
C ALA A 31 -2.65 -5.01 -6.10
N THR A 32 -1.69 -4.70 -6.95
CA THR A 32 -0.28 -5.00 -6.69
C THR A 32 0.36 -3.92 -5.83
N LEU A 33 1.40 -4.28 -5.08
CA LEU A 33 2.24 -3.29 -4.40
C LEU A 33 2.87 -2.29 -5.38
N PHE A 34 3.11 -2.70 -6.62
CA PHE A 34 3.56 -1.83 -7.70
C PHE A 34 2.54 -0.72 -8.03
N GLU A 35 1.26 -1.06 -8.20
CA GLU A 35 0.23 -0.05 -8.46
C GLU A 35 0.11 0.94 -7.31
N VAL A 36 0.22 0.46 -6.07
CA VAL A 36 0.25 1.33 -4.89
C VAL A 36 1.44 2.27 -4.93
N ALA A 37 2.64 1.74 -5.20
CA ALA A 37 3.84 2.54 -5.36
C ALA A 37 3.65 3.61 -6.44
N GLN A 38 3.30 3.21 -7.66
CA GLN A 38 3.12 4.12 -8.79
C GLN A 38 2.05 5.19 -8.53
N SER A 39 0.97 4.85 -7.81
CA SER A 39 -0.07 5.81 -7.41
C SER A 39 0.48 6.87 -6.45
N ILE A 40 1.37 6.50 -5.53
CA ILE A 40 2.06 7.43 -4.64
C ILE A 40 3.06 8.29 -5.42
N GLU A 41 3.84 7.67 -6.31
CA GLU A 41 4.82 8.39 -7.14
C GLU A 41 4.12 9.42 -8.02
N SER A 42 2.99 9.06 -8.62
CA SER A 42 2.21 9.95 -9.49
C SER A 42 1.51 11.07 -8.71
N GLU A 43 1.03 10.80 -7.50
CA GLU A 43 0.27 11.78 -6.72
C GLU A 43 1.15 12.71 -5.89
N HIS A 44 2.27 12.21 -5.39
CA HIS A 44 3.17 12.95 -4.50
C HIS A 44 4.52 13.31 -5.14
N GLY A 45 4.82 12.78 -6.32
CA GLY A 45 6.10 13.02 -7.00
C GLY A 45 7.32 12.47 -6.26
N VAL A 46 7.12 11.48 -5.37
CA VAL A 46 8.20 10.80 -4.66
C VAL A 46 8.61 9.53 -5.40
N THR A 47 9.85 9.09 -5.26
CA THR A 47 10.26 7.77 -5.78
C THR A 47 10.07 6.73 -4.69
N VAL A 48 9.29 5.69 -4.95
CA VAL A 48 9.08 4.60 -4.00
C VAL A 48 10.17 3.56 -4.22
N ALA A 49 11.28 3.65 -3.48
CA ALA A 49 12.38 2.67 -3.60
C ALA A 49 12.12 1.43 -2.73
N LYS A 50 11.61 1.63 -1.51
CA LYS A 50 11.22 0.54 -0.61
C LYS A 50 9.92 0.84 0.12
N LEU A 51 9.16 -0.21 0.41
CA LEU A 51 7.96 -0.14 1.23
C LEU A 51 8.16 -0.98 2.49
N GLU A 52 8.26 -0.35 3.65
CA GLU A 52 8.39 -1.02 4.93
C GLU A 52 7.04 -1.07 5.67
N MET A 53 6.56 -2.25 6.06
CA MET A 53 5.41 -2.38 6.95
C MET A 53 5.78 -1.98 8.36
N THR A 54 4.89 -1.24 9.02
CA THR A 54 5.07 -0.88 10.43
C THR A 54 4.92 -2.09 11.35
N PHE A 55 4.03 -3.03 11.00
CA PHE A 55 3.81 -4.26 11.76
C PHE A 55 3.17 -5.37 10.90
N PRO A 56 3.72 -6.60 10.92
CA PRO A 56 5.08 -6.97 11.31
C PRO A 56 6.11 -6.23 10.43
N ARG A 57 7.29 -5.89 10.97
CA ARG A 57 8.36 -5.15 10.24
C ARG A 57 8.83 -5.96 9.02
N LYS A 58 8.18 -5.75 7.89
CA LYS A 58 8.45 -6.43 6.63
C LYS A 58 8.79 -5.38 5.59
N VAL A 59 9.97 -5.49 5.03
CA VAL A 59 10.42 -4.61 3.95
C VAL A 59 10.11 -5.31 2.63
N PHE A 60 9.36 -4.64 1.78
CA PHE A 60 9.15 -5.00 0.40
C PHE A 60 10.13 -4.17 -0.43
N GLU A 61 11.06 -4.85 -1.09
CA GLU A 61 12.07 -4.22 -1.93
C GLU A 61 12.27 -5.00 -3.24
N GLY A 62 12.42 -4.27 -4.35
CA GLY A 62 12.63 -4.85 -5.66
C GLY A 62 11.38 -5.41 -6.34
N ALA A 63 11.48 -5.60 -7.66
CA ALA A 63 10.35 -5.90 -8.54
C ALA A 63 9.55 -7.16 -8.16
N MET A 64 10.19 -8.16 -7.54
CA MET A 64 9.53 -9.39 -7.10
C MET A 64 8.58 -9.19 -5.91
N ASP A 65 8.92 -8.32 -4.97
CA ASP A 65 8.02 -7.99 -3.86
C ASP A 65 6.92 -7.03 -4.31
N PHE A 66 7.23 -6.06 -5.19
CA PHE A 66 6.22 -5.17 -5.77
C PHE A 66 5.18 -5.90 -6.65
N GLY A 67 5.53 -7.08 -7.18
CA GLY A 67 4.59 -7.93 -7.93
C GLY A 67 3.55 -8.65 -7.06
N LYS A 68 3.69 -8.63 -5.73
CA LYS A 68 2.72 -9.27 -4.82
C LYS A 68 1.44 -8.45 -4.72
N THR A 69 0.31 -9.14 -4.66
CA THR A 69 -0.98 -8.50 -4.39
C THR A 69 -1.10 -8.12 -2.92
N LEU A 70 -1.95 -7.15 -2.60
CA LEU A 70 -2.22 -6.74 -1.22
C LEU A 70 -2.73 -7.90 -0.36
N ARG A 71 -3.50 -8.80 -0.96
CA ARG A 71 -3.98 -10.01 -0.30
C ARG A 71 -2.85 -10.99 0.03
N GLU A 72 -1.93 -11.23 -0.90
CA GLU A 72 -0.77 -12.11 -0.67
C GLU A 72 0.23 -11.51 0.32
N ALA A 73 0.37 -10.19 0.30
CA ALA A 73 1.20 -9.46 1.25
C ALA A 73 0.58 -9.37 2.66
N GLY A 74 -0.70 -9.74 2.82
CA GLY A 74 -1.42 -9.66 4.11
C GLY A 74 -1.79 -8.23 4.51
N LEU A 75 -2.00 -7.35 3.53
CA LEU A 75 -2.29 -5.92 3.70
C LEU A 75 -3.79 -5.59 3.76
N VAL A 76 -4.64 -6.62 3.61
CA VAL A 76 -6.10 -6.55 3.68
C VAL A 76 -6.54 -6.94 5.11
N PRO A 77 -7.51 -6.25 5.73
CA PRO A 77 -8.32 -5.12 5.23
C PRO A 77 -7.66 -3.74 5.43
N SER A 78 -6.61 -3.67 6.24
CA SER A 78 -5.89 -2.42 6.48
C SER A 78 -4.42 -2.68 6.80
N ALA A 79 -3.56 -1.79 6.34
CA ALA A 79 -2.13 -1.86 6.63
C ALA A 79 -1.48 -0.48 6.66
N VAL A 80 -0.34 -0.42 7.34
CA VAL A 80 0.51 0.77 7.37
C VAL A 80 1.85 0.43 6.75
N LEU A 81 2.18 1.12 5.68
CA LEU A 81 3.43 1.03 4.95
C LEU A 81 4.14 2.37 5.06
N ARG A 82 5.46 2.32 5.15
CA ARG A 82 6.37 3.45 5.14
C ARG A 82 7.12 3.42 3.83
N VAL A 83 7.04 4.51 3.10
CA VAL A 83 7.83 4.72 1.88
C VAL A 83 9.23 5.12 2.31
N LEU A 84 10.23 4.51 1.70
CA LEU A 84 11.65 4.76 1.89
C LEU A 84 12.31 5.03 0.53
#